data_AF-A0A081I8F0-F1
#
_entry.id   AF-A0A081I8F0-F1
#
_cell.length_a   1.000
_cell.length_b   1.000
_cell.length_c   1.000
_cell.angle_alpha   90.00
_cell.angle_beta   90.00
_cell.angle_gamma   90.00
#
_symmetry.space_group_name_H-M   'P 1'
#
loop_
_entity.id
_entity.type
_entity.pdbx_description
1 polymer ?
#
loop_
_entity_poly.entity_id
_entity_poly.type
_entity_poly.pdbx_seq_one_letter_code
_entity_poly.pdbx_strand_id
1 'polypeptide(L)'
;MLMAKPAPSWPLVPGSRHGLGSTTAASLSVPSGDGQMVAQAFTCADATSGAFASYNQTSRYNIAGASGANEPLVIGDANGAASLSFSATAPGANYDWLGAAVPLIPFSP
;
A
#
# COMPACT_ATOMS: atom_id res chain seq x y z
N MET A 1 14.40 -23.72 -17.27
CA MET A 1 12.96 -23.41 -17.33
C MET A 1 12.59 -22.71 -16.04
N LEU A 2 12.47 -21.38 -16.06
CA LEU A 2 12.24 -20.56 -14.88
C LEU A 2 10.74 -20.68 -14.50
N MET A 3 10.43 -21.36 -13.40
CA MET A 3 9.05 -21.44 -12.91
C MET A 3 8.70 -20.11 -12.24
N ALA A 4 7.79 -19.35 -12.84
CA ALA A 4 7.23 -18.15 -12.23
C ALA A 4 6.49 -18.55 -10.94
N LYS A 5 6.82 -17.90 -9.82
CA LYS A 5 6.13 -18.11 -8.54
C LYS A 5 4.67 -17.63 -8.69
N PRO A 6 3.66 -18.45 -8.38
CA PRO A 6 2.26 -18.06 -8.51
C PRO A 6 1.94 -16.89 -7.58
N ALA A 7 1.20 -15.90 -8.09
CA ALA A 7 0.71 -14.79 -7.30
C ALA A 7 -0.16 -15.30 -6.15
N PRO A 8 -0.05 -14.72 -4.94
CA PRO A 8 -0.85 -15.16 -3.80
C PRO A 8 -2.34 -14.90 -4.06
N SER A 9 -3.16 -15.96 -4.05
CA SER A 9 -4.61 -15.89 -4.20
C SER A 9 -5.28 -15.61 -2.85
N TRP A 10 -5.29 -14.35 -2.45
CA TRP A 10 -6.08 -13.88 -1.31
C TRP A 10 -7.57 -13.87 -1.70
N PRO A 11 -8.51 -14.15 -0.77
CA PRO A 11 -9.95 -13.97 -1.05
C PRO A 11 -10.19 -12.52 -1.47
N LEU A 12 -10.60 -12.33 -2.72
CA LEU A 12 -10.76 -11.01 -3.32
C LEU A 12 -11.99 -10.34 -2.71
N VAL A 13 -11.79 -9.35 -1.83
CA VAL A 13 -12.85 -8.38 -1.52
C VAL A 13 -13.15 -7.64 -2.83
N PRO A 14 -14.39 -7.61 -3.33
CA PRO A 14 -14.71 -6.88 -4.55
C PRO A 14 -14.21 -5.43 -4.49
N GLY A 15 -13.37 -5.04 -5.44
CA GLY A 15 -12.77 -3.70 -5.49
C GLY A 15 -11.43 -3.53 -4.78
N SER A 16 -10.95 -4.53 -4.01
CA SER A 16 -9.60 -4.50 -3.46
C SER A 16 -8.54 -4.52 -4.57
N ARG A 17 -7.52 -3.67 -4.43
CA ARG A 17 -6.41 -3.55 -5.39
C ARG A 17 -5.10 -3.83 -4.69
N HIS A 18 -4.20 -4.47 -5.43
CA HIS A 18 -2.85 -4.75 -4.99
C HIS A 18 -1.87 -4.16 -6.00
N GLY A 19 -0.75 -3.64 -5.49
CA GLY A 19 0.35 -3.13 -6.29
C GLY A 19 1.66 -3.77 -5.83
N LEU A 20 2.57 -3.98 -6.78
CA LEU A 20 3.91 -4.48 -6.55
C LEU A 20 4.87 -3.66 -7.41
N GLY A 21 6.08 -3.43 -6.93
CA GLY A 21 7.13 -2.81 -7.74
C GLY A 21 8.47 -2.86 -7.03
N SER A 22 9.53 -2.52 -7.77
CA SER A 22 10.91 -2.48 -7.27
C SER A 22 11.50 -1.10 -7.53
N THR A 23 11.13 -0.14 -6.69
CA THR A 23 11.49 1.27 -6.81
C THR A 23 11.44 1.94 -5.43
N THR A 24 12.00 3.15 -5.31
CA THR A 24 11.87 3.97 -4.10
C THR A 24 10.44 4.52 -3.89
N ALA A 25 9.63 4.57 -4.95
CA ALA A 25 8.30 5.14 -4.92
C ALA A 25 7.24 4.04 -5.08
N ALA A 26 6.59 3.68 -3.98
CA ALA A 26 5.43 2.82 -3.99
C ALA A 26 4.22 3.58 -4.53
N SER A 27 3.42 2.95 -5.39
CA SER A 27 2.24 3.60 -5.97
C SER A 27 1.13 2.60 -6.28
N LEU A 28 -0.12 2.97 -5.96
CA LEU A 28 -1.29 2.13 -6.21
C LEU A 28 -2.49 3.01 -6.59
N SER A 29 -3.09 2.71 -7.75
CA SER A 29 -4.34 3.34 -8.18
C SER A 29 -5.52 2.43 -7.88
N VAL A 30 -6.56 3.01 -7.30
CA VAL A 30 -7.73 2.30 -6.78
C VAL A 30 -8.98 2.97 -7.31
N PRO A 31 -9.85 2.25 -8.06
CA PRO A 31 -11.17 2.77 -8.37
C PRO A 31 -12.04 2.71 -7.11
N SER A 32 -12.74 3.80 -6.83
CA SER A 32 -13.71 3.92 -5.75
C SER A 32 -14.84 4.85 -6.16
N GLY A 33 -15.96 4.81 -5.45
CA GLY A 33 -17.09 5.73 -5.61
C GLY A 33 -17.05 6.86 -4.58
N ASP A 34 -17.73 7.96 -4.92
CA ASP A 34 -17.95 9.06 -4.00
C ASP A 34 -18.72 8.56 -2.76
N GLY A 35 -18.35 9.06 -1.58
CA GLY A 35 -18.94 8.64 -0.30
C GLY A 35 -18.38 7.32 0.27
N GLN A 36 -17.45 6.66 -0.44
CA GLN A 36 -16.65 5.58 0.14
C GLN A 36 -15.42 6.16 0.87
N MET A 37 -14.89 5.40 1.82
CA MET A 37 -13.52 5.58 2.31
C MET A 37 -12.66 4.46 1.73
N VAL A 38 -11.41 4.75 1.38
CA VAL A 38 -10.47 3.72 0.93
C VAL A 38 -9.35 3.64 1.95
N ALA A 39 -9.21 2.47 2.57
CA ALA A 39 -8.06 2.16 3.43
C ALA A 39 -6.94 1.55 2.58
N GLN A 40 -5.69 1.94 2.85
CA GLN A 40 -4.54 1.52 2.08
C GLN A 40 -3.33 1.30 2.98
N ALA A 41 -2.50 0.32 2.62
CA ALA A 41 -1.22 0.07 3.27
C ALA A 41 -0.12 -0.24 2.25
N PHE A 42 1.07 0.34 2.47
CA PHE A 42 2.32 -0.04 1.79
C PHE A 42 3.32 -0.61 2.77
N THR A 43 4.03 -1.63 2.33
CA THR A 43 5.22 -2.18 2.97
C THR A 43 6.29 -2.39 1.91
N CYS A 44 7.55 -2.50 2.31
CA CYS A 44 8.64 -2.86 1.40
C CYS A 44 9.61 -3.79 2.11
N ALA A 45 10.18 -4.74 1.38
CA ALA A 45 11.21 -5.64 1.86
C ALA A 45 12.58 -4.95 1.89
N ASP A 46 13.48 -5.45 2.73
CA ASP A 46 14.90 -5.08 2.79
C ASP A 46 15.20 -3.64 3.22
N ALA A 47 14.23 -2.92 3.79
CA ALA A 47 14.47 -1.58 4.28
C ALA A 47 15.61 -1.58 5.31
N THR A 48 16.65 -0.78 5.07
CA THR A 48 17.87 -0.68 5.90
C THR A 48 17.61 0.02 7.27
N SER A 49 16.50 -0.31 7.93
CA SER A 49 15.83 0.46 9.01
C SER A 49 15.22 1.78 8.54
N GLY A 50 14.13 2.19 9.21
CA GLY A 50 13.46 3.47 8.98
C GLY A 50 11.99 3.34 8.58
N ALA A 51 11.28 4.47 8.60
CA ALA A 51 9.87 4.57 8.21
C ALA A 51 9.74 5.13 6.79
N PHE A 52 8.55 5.01 6.17
CA PHE A 52 8.30 5.67 4.89
C PHE A 52 8.48 7.18 5.06
N ALA A 53 9.23 7.82 4.14
CA ALA A 53 9.57 9.23 4.23
C ALA A 53 8.39 10.15 3.89
N SER A 54 7.46 9.66 3.07
CA SER A 54 6.26 10.41 2.69
C SER A 54 5.10 9.48 2.34
N TYR A 55 3.89 10.02 2.46
CA TYR A 55 2.64 9.41 2.07
C TYR A 55 1.70 10.51 1.58
N ASN A 56 1.09 10.35 0.40
CA ASN A 56 0.34 11.44 -0.26
C ASN A 56 -1.11 11.60 0.23
N GLN A 57 -1.62 10.66 1.02
CA GLN A 57 -2.97 10.70 1.60
C GLN A 57 -2.91 10.87 3.12
N THR A 58 -4.03 10.68 3.82
CA THR A 58 -4.06 10.78 5.28
C THR A 58 -3.35 9.57 5.88
N SER A 59 -2.19 9.78 6.49
CA SER A 59 -1.47 8.73 7.22
C SER A 59 -2.11 8.50 8.60
N ARG A 60 -2.41 7.25 8.92
CA ARG A 60 -2.87 6.83 10.26
C ARG A 60 -1.75 6.21 11.07
N TYR A 61 -0.91 5.42 10.42
CA TYR A 61 0.25 4.78 11.02
C TYR A 61 1.43 4.80 10.05
N ASN A 62 2.62 5.06 10.57
CA ASN A 62 3.87 4.93 9.84
C ASN A 62 4.90 4.27 10.76
N ILE A 63 4.99 2.95 10.64
CA ILE A 63 5.78 2.08 11.49
C ILE A 63 7.14 1.91 10.85
N ALA A 64 8.19 2.25 11.59
CA ALA A 64 9.56 2.05 11.14
C ALA A 64 9.90 0.54 11.08
N GLY A 65 10.59 0.15 10.01
CA GLY A 65 11.25 -1.15 9.95
C GLY A 65 12.54 -1.14 10.77
N ALA A 66 12.94 -2.32 11.22
CA ALA A 66 14.23 -2.57 11.85
C ALA A 66 14.89 -3.78 11.18
N SER A 67 16.15 -3.62 10.78
CA SER A 67 16.89 -4.65 10.06
C SER A 67 16.91 -5.97 10.82
N GLY A 68 16.50 -7.06 10.15
CA GLY A 68 16.44 -8.40 10.73
C GLY A 68 15.30 -8.63 11.73
N ALA A 69 14.40 -7.66 11.93
CA ALA A 69 13.28 -7.77 12.87
C ALA A 69 11.92 -7.61 12.18
N ASN A 70 11.72 -6.51 11.45
CA ASN A 70 10.45 -6.22 10.78
C ASN A 70 10.63 -5.25 9.61
N GLU A 71 9.72 -5.36 8.64
CA GLU A 71 9.63 -4.42 7.52
C GLU A 71 8.83 -3.17 7.90
N PRO A 72 9.10 -2.02 7.25
CA PRO A 72 8.31 -0.80 7.44
C PRO A 72 6.90 -0.98 6.92
N LEU A 73 5.96 -0.26 7.54
CA LEU A 73 4.55 -0.31 7.17
C LEU A 73 3.94 1.08 7.33
N VAL A 74 3.43 1.63 6.24
CA VAL A 74 2.58 2.83 6.28
C VAL A 74 1.14 2.43 5.97
N ILE A 75 0.22 2.91 6.79
CA ILE A 75 -1.22 2.68 6.67
C ILE A 75 -1.91 4.04 6.66
N GLY A 76 -2.81 4.23 5.73
CA GLY A 76 -3.62 5.44 5.67
C GLY A 76 -4.95 5.22 4.96
N ASP A 77 -5.60 6.34 4.69
CA ASP A 77 -6.90 6.39 4.05
C ASP A 77 -7.09 7.69 3.28
N ALA A 78 -8.09 7.66 2.41
CA ALA A 78 -8.61 8.83 1.74
C ALA A 78 -10.09 8.65 1.41
N ASN A 79 -10.77 9.77 1.18
CA ASN A 79 -12.10 9.77 0.59
C ASN A 79 -12.04 9.14 -0.81
N GLY A 80 -13.03 8.32 -1.12
CA GLY A 80 -13.19 7.69 -2.41
C GLY A 80 -13.37 8.72 -3.52
N ALA A 81 -12.79 8.40 -4.67
CA ALA A 81 -12.92 9.13 -5.93
C ALA A 81 -12.88 8.14 -7.09
N ALA A 82 -13.40 8.54 -8.25
CA ALA A 82 -13.46 7.70 -9.47
C ALA A 82 -12.11 7.02 -9.80
N SER A 83 -11.00 7.72 -9.54
CA SER A 83 -9.66 7.14 -9.51
C SER A 83 -8.86 7.79 -8.39
N LEU A 84 -8.59 7.02 -7.33
CA LEU A 84 -7.81 7.46 -6.19
C LEU A 84 -6.40 6.88 -6.27
N SER A 85 -5.38 7.73 -6.09
CA SER A 85 -3.99 7.32 -6.11
C SER A 85 -3.36 7.41 -4.72
N PHE A 86 -2.72 6.32 -4.32
CA PHE A 86 -1.86 6.24 -3.15
C PHE A 86 -0.41 6.15 -3.59
N SER A 87 0.47 6.87 -2.92
CA SER A 87 1.89 6.80 -3.12
C SER A 87 2.66 7.02 -1.82
N ALA A 88 3.73 6.26 -1.64
CA ALA A 88 4.64 6.40 -0.51
C ALA A 88 6.09 6.32 -0.97
N THR A 89 6.99 6.97 -0.23
CA THR A 89 8.43 6.91 -0.49
C THR A 89 9.08 6.03 0.55
N ALA A 90 9.68 4.92 0.09
CA ALA A 90 10.35 3.96 0.94
C ALA A 90 11.55 4.62 1.68
N PRO A 91 11.98 4.07 2.83
CA PRO A 91 13.07 4.65 3.65
C PRO A 91 14.45 4.74 2.97
N GLY A 92 14.59 4.29 1.73
CA GLY A 92 15.86 4.15 1.00
C GLY A 92 15.61 3.72 -0.44
N ALA A 93 16.70 3.42 -1.17
CA ALA A 93 16.63 3.20 -2.61
C ALA A 93 16.36 1.74 -3.00
N ASN A 94 15.55 1.55 -4.05
CA ASN A 94 15.36 0.28 -4.76
C ASN A 94 14.87 -0.90 -3.90
N TYR A 95 13.71 -0.73 -3.25
CA TYR A 95 13.07 -1.81 -2.51
C TYR A 95 11.92 -2.44 -3.29
N ASP A 96 11.72 -3.73 -3.05
CA ASP A 96 10.52 -4.43 -3.46
C ASP A 96 9.38 -4.03 -2.52
N TRP A 97 8.39 -3.31 -3.05
CA TRP A 97 7.24 -2.86 -2.28
C TRP A 97 5.99 -3.63 -2.65
N LEU A 98 5.10 -3.74 -1.66
CA LEU A 98 3.76 -4.27 -1.79
C LEU A 98 2.76 -3.25 -1.26
N GLY A 99 1.70 -3.02 -2.02
CA GLY A 99 0.58 -2.19 -1.64
C GLY A 99 -0.71 -2.98 -1.68
N ALA A 100 -1.58 -2.75 -0.70
CA ALA A 100 -2.95 -3.22 -0.71
C ALA A 100 -3.90 -2.07 -0.38
N ALA A 101 -5.01 -1.97 -1.10
CA ALA A 101 -6.05 -1.00 -0.83
C ALA A 101 -7.43 -1.64 -0.91
N VAL A 102 -8.32 -1.21 -0.02
CA VAL A 102 -9.68 -1.72 0.09
C VAL A 102 -10.65 -0.54 0.14
N PRO A 103 -11.50 -0.36 -0.87
CA PRO A 103 -12.67 0.50 -0.76
C PRO A 103 -13.63 -0.07 0.28
N LEU A 104 -13.93 0.72 1.29
CA LEU A 104 -14.91 0.40 2.31
C LEU A 104 -16.30 0.76 1.80
N ILE A 105 -17.30 -0.03 2.21
CA ILE A 105 -18.70 0.31 1.99
C ILE A 105 -19.01 1.70 2.56
N PRO A 106 -19.84 2.52 1.89
CA PRO A 106 -20.25 3.81 2.43
C PRO A 106 -20.82 3.61 3.83
N PHE A 107 -20.43 4.47 4.77
CA PHE A 107 -21.10 4.51 6.07
C PHE A 107 -22.53 5.00 5.81
N SER A 108 -23.52 4.12 6.02
CA SER A 108 -24.91 4.56 6.15
C SER A 108 -25.05 5.11 7.57
N PRO A 109 -25.26 6.43 7.76
CA PRO A 109 -25.52 6.99 9.08
C PRO A 109 -26.82 6.46 9.69
#